data_AF-A0A740PVA3-F1
#
_entry.id   AF-A0A740PVA3-F1
#
_cell.length_a   1.000
_cell.length_b   1.000
_cell.length_c   1.000
_cell.angle_alpha   90.00
_cell.angle_beta   90.00
_cell.angle_gamma   90.00
#
_symmetry.space_group_name_H-M   'P 1'
#
loop_
_entity.id
_entity.type
_entity.pdbx_description
1 polymer ?
#
loop_
_entity_poly.entity_id
_entity_poly.type
_entity_poly.pdbx_seq_one_letter_code
_entity_poly.pdbx_strand_id
1 'polypeptide(L)' 'MANKSHALANGWTLIAHKLYKVYANENSYILIDNTNDVMMQFTVTDQEFEVTASSWNLNFKIIPAFKTVKVLNIPEEE' A
#
# COMPACT_ATOMS: atom_id res chain seq x y z
N MET A 1 0.31 -1.19 -17.85
CA MET A 1 1.34 -1.91 -17.07
C MET A 1 2.35 -0.96 -16.40
N ALA A 2 1.94 -0.11 -15.45
CA ALA A 2 2.91 0.73 -14.73
C ALA A 2 2.57 0.79 -13.24
N ASN A 3 3.54 0.45 -12.40
CA ASN A 3 3.46 0.69 -10.97
C ASN A 3 3.83 2.14 -10.66
N LYS A 4 3.29 2.67 -9.58
CA LYS A 4 3.60 3.98 -9.03
C LYS A 4 4.17 3.83 -7.62
N SER A 5 5.14 4.67 -7.30
CA SER A 5 5.69 4.80 -5.94
C SER A 5 4.99 5.94 -5.20
N HIS A 6 4.66 5.70 -3.95
CA HIS A 6 4.04 6.64 -3.02
C HIS A 6 4.96 6.77 -1.82
N ALA A 7 5.49 7.97 -1.59
CA ALA A 7 6.20 8.26 -0.35
C ALA A 7 5.21 8.26 0.83
N LEU A 8 5.60 7.61 1.92
CA LEU A 8 4.87 7.54 3.17
C LEU A 8 5.70 8.22 4.28
N ALA A 9 5.12 8.36 5.47
CA ALA A 9 5.82 8.86 6.63
C ALA A 9 7.04 7.98 7.00
N ASN A 10 7.98 8.57 7.74
CA ASN A 10 9.14 7.87 8.33
C ASN A 10 10.06 7.16 7.31
N GLY A 11 10.13 7.69 6.09
CA GLY A 11 10.97 7.15 5.02
C GLY A 11 10.41 5.89 4.37
N TRP A 12 9.18 5.49 4.70
CA TRP A 12 8.52 4.36 4.04
C TRP A 12 8.08 4.70 2.63
N THR A 13 8.07 3.70 1.76
CA THR A 13 7.58 3.81 0.38
C THR A 13 6.62 2.67 0.07
N LEU A 14 5.45 3.01 -0.49
CA LEU A 14 4.51 2.04 -1.05
C LEU A 14 4.62 2.03 -2.57
N ILE A 15 4.77 0.84 -3.15
CA ILE A 15 4.79 0.62 -4.60
C ILE A 15 3.57 -0.23 -4.96
N ALA A 16 2.67 0.32 -5.77
CA ALA A 16 1.44 -0.37 -6.19
C ALA A 16 1.14 -0.10 -7.66
N HIS A 17 0.23 -0.87 -8.27
CA HIS A 17 -0.24 -0.57 -9.63
C HIS A 17 -0.85 0.84 -9.70
N LYS A 18 -0.66 1.58 -10.81
CA LYS A 18 -1.10 2.98 -10.96
C LYS A 18 -2.60 3.22 -10.73
N LEU A 19 -3.42 2.17 -10.82
CA LEU A 19 -4.87 2.25 -10.62
C LEU A 19 -5.26 2.24 -9.14
N TYR A 20 -4.36 1.78 -8.26
CA TYR A 20 -4.57 1.92 -6.83
C TYR A 20 -4.49 3.38 -6.41
N LYS A 21 -5.34 3.75 -5.46
CA LYS A 21 -5.35 5.04 -4.79
C LYS A 21 -4.89 4.84 -3.35
N VAL A 22 -4.14 5.81 -2.85
CA VAL A 22 -3.65 5.82 -1.47
C VAL A 22 -4.16 7.10 -0.82
N TYR A 23 -4.89 6.95 0.26
CA TYR A 23 -5.33 8.05 1.11
C TYR A 23 -4.53 8.01 2.40
N ALA A 24 -4.21 9.19 2.94
CA ALA A 24 -3.35 9.34 4.10
C ALA A 24 -4.03 10.22 5.15
N ASN A 25 -3.84 9.87 6.41
CA ASN A 25 -4.07 10.70 7.58
C ASN A 25 -2.87 10.54 8.52
N GLU A 26 -1.98 11.52 8.53
CA GLU A 26 -0.69 11.46 9.22
C GLU A 26 0.15 10.22 8.81
N ASN A 27 0.32 9.26 9.72
CA ASN A 27 1.04 8.01 9.51
C ASN A 27 0.12 6.81 9.26
N SER A 28 -1.18 7.04 9.11
CA SER A 28 -2.20 6.03 8.80
C SER A 28 -2.64 6.15 7.35
N TYR A 29 -2.83 5.01 6.68
CA TYR A 29 -3.06 4.95 5.24
C TYR A 29 -4.14 3.94 4.89
N ILE A 30 -4.88 4.23 3.82
CA ILE A 30 -5.82 3.30 3.20
C ILE A 30 -5.46 3.15 1.73
N LEU A 31 -5.25 1.90 1.31
CA LEU A 31 -5.10 1.50 -0.08
C LEU A 31 -6.45 1.07 -0.64
N ILE A 32 -6.86 1.70 -1.73
CA ILE A 32 -8.13 1.45 -2.42
C ILE A 32 -7.82 1.08 -3.87
N ASP A 33 -8.52 0.09 -4.42
CA ASP A 33 -8.37 -0.31 -5.82
C ASP A 33 -9.20 0.58 -6.79
N ASN A 34 -9.36 0.13 -8.04
CA ASN A 34 -10.12 0.85 -9.06
C ASN A 34 -11.64 0.77 -8.87
N THR A 35 -12.17 -0.27 -8.22
CA THR A 35 -13.61 -0.42 -7.92
C THR A 35 -14.03 0.33 -6.65
N ASN A 36 -13.07 0.95 -5.96
CA ASN A 36 -13.19 1.63 -4.68
C ASN A 36 -13.34 0.70 -3.47
N ASP A 37 -12.89 -0.55 -3.59
CA ASP A 37 -12.81 -1.49 -2.49
C ASP A 37 -11.55 -1.23 -1.65
N VAL A 38 -11.70 -1.33 -0.32
CA VAL A 38 -10.58 -1.16 0.61
C VAL A 38 -9.74 -2.43 0.61
N MET A 39 -8.50 -2.29 0.14
CA MET A 39 -7.58 -3.41 -0.01
C MET A 39 -6.68 -3.58 1.20
N MET A 40 -6.20 -2.47 1.77
CA MET A 40 -5.38 -2.49 2.98
C MET A 40 -5.58 -1.22 3.79
N GLN A 41 -5.63 -1.36 5.11
CA GLN A 41 -5.44 -0.28 6.07
C GLN A 41 -4.16 -0.57 6.85
N PHE A 42 -3.30 0.43 6.95
CA PHE A 42 -2.00 0.25 7.59
C PHE A 42 -1.48 1.55 8.20
N THR A 43 -0.59 1.40 9.18
CA THR A 43 0.16 2.51 9.79
C THR A 43 1.65 2.27 9.61
N VAL A 44 2.42 3.35 9.62
CA VAL A 44 3.89 3.26 9.60
C VAL A 44 4.50 4.09 10.73
N THR A 45 5.50 3.51 11.38
CA THR A 45 6.39 4.23 12.30
C THR A 45 7.80 4.22 11.74
N ASP A 46 8.77 4.75 12.49
CA ASP A 46 10.17 4.64 12.07
C ASP A 46 10.67 3.19 12.00
N GLN A 47 10.10 2.27 12.79
CA GLN A 47 10.58 0.89 12.90
C GLN A 47 9.59 -0.14 12.36
N GLU A 48 8.31 0.22 12.28
CA GLU A 48 7.23 -0.74 12.07
C GLU A 48 6.37 -0.37 10.87
N PHE A 49 5.83 -1.42 10.24
CA PHE A 49 4.74 -1.35 9.28
C PHE A 49 3.65 -2.27 9.81
N GLU A 50 2.52 -1.71 10.23
CA GLU A 50 1.43 -2.46 10.85
C GLU A 50 0.21 -2.47 9.93
N VAL A 51 -0.32 -3.67 9.66
CA VAL A 51 -1.55 -3.84 8.86
C VAL A 51 -2.72 -4.04 9.81
N THR A 52 -3.65 -3.09 9.84
CA THR A 52 -4.83 -3.14 10.72
C THR A 52 -6.00 -3.84 10.05
N ALA A 53 -6.10 -3.79 8.72
CA ALA A 53 -7.06 -4.55 7.93
C ALA A 53 -6.49 -4.85 6.53
N SER A 54 -6.84 -6.00 5.97
CA SER A 54 -6.44 -6.38 4.62
C SER A 54 -7.53 -7.22 3.94
N SER A 55 -7.69 -7.02 2.64
CA SER A 55 -8.45 -7.96 1.80
C SER A 55 -7.75 -9.33 1.79
N TRP A 56 -8.55 -10.39 1.68
CA TRP A 56 -8.10 -11.78 1.70
C TRP A 56 -7.14 -12.12 0.55
N ASN A 57 -7.40 -11.58 -0.63
CA ASN A 57 -6.63 -11.85 -1.85
C ASN A 57 -5.51 -10.83 -2.10
N LEU A 58 -5.21 -9.95 -1.13
CA LEU A 58 -4.14 -8.99 -1.28
C LEU A 58 -2.78 -9.66 -1.07
N ASN A 59 -1.98 -9.68 -2.13
CA ASN A 59 -0.61 -10.13 -2.15
C ASN A 59 0.32 -8.92 -2.11
N PHE A 60 1.15 -8.84 -1.08
CA PHE A 60 2.16 -7.81 -0.95
C PHE A 60 3.43 -8.36 -0.33
N LYS A 61 4.53 -7.64 -0.49
CA LYS A 61 5.79 -7.93 0.18
C LYS A 61 6.29 -6.69 0.92
N ILE A 62 6.86 -6.92 2.10
CA ILE A 62 7.56 -5.90 2.88
C ILE A 62 9.06 -6.14 2.73
N ILE A 63 9.83 -5.09 2.48
CA ILE A 63 11.28 -5.10 2.46
C ILE A 63 11.79 -4.13 3.54
N PRO A 64 11.96 -4.59 4.80
CA PRO A 64 12.27 -3.71 5.93
C PRO A 64 13.57 -2.92 5.76
N ALA A 65 14.61 -3.56 5.18
CA ALA A 65 15.91 -2.92 4.92
C ALA A 65 15.82 -1.65 4.05
N PHE A 66 14.76 -1.53 3.24
CA PHE A 66 14.50 -0.36 2.39
C PHE A 66 13.22 0.40 2.78
N LYS A 67 12.61 0.05 3.92
CA LYS A 67 11.29 0.57 4.33
C LYS A 67 10.29 0.60 3.16
N THR A 68 10.21 -0.50 2.42
CA THR A 68 9.41 -0.56 1.20
C THR A 68 8.32 -1.61 1.32
N VAL A 69 7.08 -1.24 1.00
CA VAL A 69 5.98 -2.17 0.75
C VAL A 69 5.66 -2.19 -0.73
N LYS A 70 5.53 -3.38 -1.31
CA LYS A 70 5.13 -3.55 -2.71
C LYS A 70 3.90 -4.44 -2.81
N VAL A 71 2.82 -3.87 -3.34
CA VAL A 71 1.61 -4.59 -3.74
C VAL A 71 1.90 -5.32 -5.06
N LEU A 72 1.55 -6.60 -5.10
CA LEU A 72 1.83 -7.49 -6.22
C LEU A 72 0.59 -7.73 -7.10
N ASN A 73 -0.61 -7.46 -6.58
CA ASN A 73 -1.84 -7.54 -7.35
C ASN A 73 -1.82 -6.55 -8.52
N ILE A 74 -2.24 -7.04 -9.67
CA ILE A 74 -2.62 -6.22 -10.81
C ILE A 74 -4.14 -6.11 -10.72
N PRO A 75 -4.71 -4.90 -10.55
CA PRO A 75 -6.15 -4.70 -10.58
C PRO A 75 -6.72 -5.20 -11.91
N GLU A 76 -7.90 -5.81 -11.86
CA GLU A 76 -8.61 -6.18 -13.08
C GLU A 76 -8.90 -4.90 -13.88
N GLU A 77 -8.57 -4.92 -15.17
CA GLU A 77 -8.93 -3.84 -16.09
C GLU A 77 -10.44 -3.98 -16.36
N GLU A 78 -11.23 -2.93 -16.09
CA GLU A 78 -12.62 -2.86 -16.57
C GLU A 78 -12.67 -2.79 -18.10
#